data_AF-A0A420RS09-F1
#
_entry.id   AF-A0A420RS09-F1
#
_cell.length_a   1.000
_cell.length_b   1.000
_cell.length_c   1.000
_cell.angle_alpha   90.00
_cell.angle_beta   90.00
_cell.angle_gamma   90.00
#
_symmetry.space_group_name_H-M   'P 1'
#
loop_
_entity.id
_entity.type
_entity.pdbx_description
1 polymer ?
#
loop_
_entity_poly.entity_id
_entity_poly.type
_entity_poly.pdbx_seq_one_letter_code
_entity_poly.pdbx_strand_id
1 'polypeptide(L)'
;MASNDAQLANLRDKEHFPAFEDLSWDNHLDPHYYRERENGFWEPHKHWVFIGEIVEVEIDLRVKLTVKDRDGLDIPVAIYTEARGVEIGPSNLQVGNTVAIFYAVKHLFMDMTIGIRHEDLQYLKVNMLSLNVFLC
;
A
#
# COMPACT_ATOMS: atom_id res chain seq x y z
N MET A 1 31.60 18.63 -14.40
CA MET A 1 30.58 17.67 -14.87
C MET A 1 30.08 16.96 -13.63
N ALA A 2 28.80 17.11 -13.29
CA ALA A 2 28.23 16.74 -12.00
C ALA A 2 28.26 15.21 -11.78
N SER A 3 28.61 14.80 -10.56
CA SER A 3 28.38 13.45 -10.05
C SER A 3 26.88 13.19 -10.11
N ASN A 4 26.47 12.14 -10.83
CA ASN A 4 25.11 11.66 -10.78
C ASN A 4 24.99 10.82 -9.50
N ASP A 5 24.92 11.50 -8.35
CA ASP A 5 24.61 10.86 -7.09
C ASP A 5 23.22 10.26 -7.26
N ALA A 6 23.13 8.93 -7.21
CA ALA A 6 21.85 8.24 -7.20
C ALA A 6 21.08 8.72 -5.98
N GLN A 7 20.20 9.70 -6.18
CA GLN A 7 19.37 10.24 -5.12
C GLN A 7 18.44 9.11 -4.68
N LEU A 8 18.71 8.57 -3.48
CA LEU A 8 17.82 7.60 -2.84
C LEU A 8 16.41 8.22 -2.74
N ALA A 9 15.38 7.39 -2.93
CA ALA A 9 14.00 7.86 -2.88
C ALA A 9 13.73 8.60 -1.57
N ASN A 10 13.17 9.81 -1.66
CA ASN A 10 12.77 10.58 -0.49
C ASN A 10 11.43 10.05 0.02
N LEU A 11 11.45 9.13 0.99
CA LEU A 11 10.25 8.53 1.56
C LEU A 11 9.35 9.53 2.31
N ARG A 12 9.80 10.78 2.50
CA ARG A 12 8.97 11.87 3.02
C ARG A 12 8.11 12.54 1.95
N ASP A 13 8.41 12.34 0.67
CA ASP A 13 7.63 12.87 -0.45
C ASP A 13 6.21 12.28 -0.46
N LYS A 14 5.23 13.10 -0.03
CA LYS A 14 3.83 12.68 0.04
C LYS A 14 3.20 12.41 -1.33
N GLU A 15 3.83 12.85 -2.41
CA GLU A 15 3.33 12.59 -3.76
C GLU A 15 3.61 11.14 -4.20
N HIS A 16 4.79 10.61 -3.87
CA HIS A 16 5.17 9.24 -4.22
C HIS A 16 4.94 8.26 -3.06
N PHE A 17 4.89 8.76 -1.82
CA PHE A 17 4.68 8.01 -0.58
C PHE A 17 3.56 8.64 0.28
N PRO A 18 2.31 8.64 -0.23
CA PRO A 18 1.17 9.24 0.45
C PRO A 18 0.84 8.54 1.76
N ALA A 19 0.25 9.28 2.70
CA ALA A 19 -0.46 8.71 3.84
C ALA A 19 -1.81 8.12 3.38
N PHE A 20 -2.47 7.34 4.22
CA PHE A 20 -3.76 6.73 3.85
C PHE A 20 -4.81 7.78 3.49
N GLU A 21 -4.85 8.90 4.22
CA GLU A 21 -5.83 9.95 3.97
C GLU A 21 -5.63 10.65 2.62
N ASP A 22 -4.42 10.61 2.08
CA ASP A 22 -4.08 11.21 0.79
C ASP A 22 -4.40 10.28 -0.41
N LEU A 23 -4.81 9.03 -0.16
CA LEU A 23 -5.16 8.08 -1.22
C LEU A 23 -6.52 8.39 -1.86
N SER A 24 -6.61 8.17 -3.18
CA SER A 24 -7.88 8.18 -3.91
C SER A 24 -8.80 7.04 -3.49
N TRP A 25 -10.10 7.19 -3.71
CA TRP A 25 -11.06 6.09 -3.57
C TRP A 25 -11.03 5.19 -4.82
N ASP A 26 -11.24 3.90 -4.64
CA ASP A 26 -11.28 2.92 -5.74
C ASP A 26 -12.39 3.19 -6.77
N ASN A 27 -13.45 3.88 -6.36
CA ASN A 27 -14.56 4.32 -7.21
C ASN A 27 -14.44 5.79 -7.67
N HIS A 28 -13.38 6.50 -7.27
CA HIS A 28 -13.13 7.89 -7.65
C HIS A 28 -11.62 8.13 -7.74
N LEU A 29 -11.03 7.67 -8.84
CA LEU A 29 -9.60 7.75 -9.11
C LEU A 29 -9.19 9.19 -9.42
N ASP A 30 -8.06 9.62 -8.85
CA ASP A 30 -7.51 10.96 -9.08
C ASP A 30 -6.83 11.05 -10.46
N PRO A 31 -7.27 11.97 -11.36
CA PRO A 31 -6.63 12.20 -12.65
C PRO A 31 -5.17 12.65 -12.58
N HIS A 32 -4.67 13.07 -11.42
CA HIS A 32 -3.24 13.37 -11.20
C HIS A 32 -2.38 12.10 -11.19
N TYR A 33 -2.95 10.96 -10.79
CA TYR A 33 -2.26 9.67 -10.70
C TYR A 33 -2.68 8.69 -11.78
N TYR A 34 -3.91 8.82 -12.27
CA TYR A 34 -4.48 7.96 -13.28
C TYR A 34 -4.79 8.72 -14.56
N ARG A 35 -4.71 8.03 -15.70
CA ARG A 35 -5.20 8.54 -16.97
C ARG A 35 -6.21 7.55 -17.55
N GLU A 36 -7.22 8.08 -18.21
CA GLU A 36 -8.13 7.28 -19.01
C GLU A 36 -7.45 6.92 -20.34
N ARG A 37 -7.50 5.64 -20.70
CA ARG A 37 -7.06 5.14 -22.01
C ARG A 37 -8.17 5.34 -23.05
N GLU A 38 -7.81 5.25 -24.34
CA GLU A 38 -8.77 5.35 -25.45
C GLU A 38 -9.93 4.33 -25.37
N ASN A 39 -9.72 3.20 -24.70
CA ASN A 39 -10.71 2.15 -24.52
C ASN A 39 -11.59 2.34 -23.26
N GLY A 40 -11.51 3.49 -22.58
CA GLY A 40 -12.30 3.82 -21.39
C GLY A 40 -11.81 3.18 -20.08
N PHE A 41 -10.69 2.45 -20.11
CA PHE A 41 -10.08 1.91 -18.90
C PHE A 41 -9.10 2.91 -18.30
N TRP A 42 -9.06 2.98 -16.97
CA TRP A 42 -8.12 3.83 -16.25
C TRP A 42 -6.84 3.06 -15.93
N GLU A 43 -5.70 3.72 -16.06
CA GLU A 43 -4.40 3.17 -15.67
C GLU A 43 -3.58 4.17 -14.85
N PRO A 44 -2.72 3.70 -13.92
CA PRO A 44 -1.71 4.55 -13.32
C PRO A 44 -0.78 5.12 -14.40
N HIS A 45 -0.55 6.43 -14.38
CA HIS A 45 0.46 7.10 -15.22
C HIS A 45 1.56 7.80 -14.42
N LYS A 46 1.38 7.86 -13.10
CA LYS A 46 2.38 8.23 -12.10
C LYS A 46 2.54 7.07 -11.12
N HIS A 47 3.72 6.91 -10.53
CA HIS A 47 3.97 5.84 -9.56
C HIS A 47 3.85 6.36 -8.13
N TRP A 48 3.14 5.64 -7.27
CA TRP A 48 3.12 5.88 -5.83
C TRP A 48 3.05 4.56 -5.07
N VAL A 49 3.48 4.60 -3.82
CA VAL A 49 3.57 3.46 -2.92
C VAL A 49 3.07 3.89 -1.55
N PHE A 50 1.97 3.29 -1.10
CA PHE A 50 1.57 3.38 0.30
C PHE A 50 2.50 2.51 1.14
N ILE A 51 2.95 3.01 2.28
CA ILE A 51 3.83 2.28 3.20
C ILE A 51 3.21 2.29 4.61
N GLY A 52 3.13 1.11 5.23
CA GLY A 52 2.67 0.97 6.60
C GLY A 52 3.38 -0.17 7.35
N GLU A 53 3.54 -0.02 8.66
CA GLU A 53 4.08 -1.06 9.54
C GLU A 53 2.97 -1.97 10.03
N ILE A 54 3.13 -3.28 9.93
CA ILE A 54 2.16 -4.26 10.44
C ILE A 54 2.11 -4.14 11.97
N VAL A 55 0.95 -3.84 12.51
CA VAL A 55 0.68 -3.81 13.96
C VAL A 55 -0.20 -4.97 14.41
N GLU A 56 -0.93 -5.61 13.49
CA GLU A 56 -1.75 -6.79 13.75
C GLU A 56 -1.85 -7.67 12.50
N VAL A 57 -1.95 -8.99 12.72
CA VAL A 57 -2.14 -10.00 11.67
C VAL A 57 -3.31 -10.90 12.06
N GLU A 58 -4.34 -10.90 11.22
CA GLU A 58 -5.49 -11.80 11.32
C GLU A 58 -5.52 -12.75 10.13
N ILE A 59 -5.54 -14.06 10.39
CA ILE A 59 -5.63 -15.10 9.36
C ILE A 59 -6.86 -15.96 9.68
N ASP A 60 -7.97 -15.66 9.01
CA ASP A 60 -9.20 -16.45 9.09
C ASP A 60 -9.70 -16.77 7.67
N LEU A 61 -10.79 -16.14 7.20
CA LEU A 61 -11.29 -16.33 5.83
C LEU A 61 -10.32 -15.87 4.74
N ARG A 62 -9.44 -14.92 5.08
CA ARG A 62 -8.34 -14.36 4.27
C ARG A 62 -7.31 -13.71 5.20
N VAL A 63 -6.13 -13.41 4.69
CA VAL A 63 -5.16 -12.56 5.38
C VAL A 63 -5.70 -11.13 5.46
N LYS A 64 -5.80 -10.63 6.69
CA LYS A 64 -6.05 -9.22 7.02
C LYS A 64 -4.91 -8.72 7.89
N LEU A 65 -4.39 -7.55 7.56
CA LEU A 65 -3.38 -6.85 8.33
C LEU A 65 -3.99 -5.57 8.87
N THR A 66 -3.66 -5.20 10.10
CA THR A 66 -3.75 -3.81 10.53
C THR A 66 -2.36 -3.21 10.37
N VAL A 67 -2.25 -2.13 9.61
CA VAL A 67 -0.97 -1.42 9.40
C VAL A 67 -1.05 0.00 9.91
N LYS A 68 0.01 0.49 10.54
CA LYS A 68 0.16 1.89 10.93
C LYS A 68 0.91 2.65 9.83
N ASP A 69 0.30 3.69 9.28
CA ASP A 69 0.95 4.52 8.26
C ASP A 69 1.87 5.60 8.85
N ARG A 70 2.45 6.41 7.97
CA ARG A 70 3.35 7.52 8.33
C ARG A 70 2.71 8.63 9.16
N ASP A 71 1.38 8.78 9.11
CA ASP A 71 0.65 9.79 9.89
C ASP A 71 0.08 9.16 11.20
N GLY A 72 0.38 7.89 11.44
CA GLY A 72 0.08 7.16 12.68
C GLY A 72 -1.29 6.49 12.71
N LEU A 73 -2.01 6.48 11.58
CA LEU A 73 -3.34 5.90 11.45
C LEU A 73 -3.25 4.37 11.31
N ASP A 74 -4.09 3.65 12.05
CA ASP A 74 -4.24 2.20 11.92
C ASP A 74 -5.26 1.88 10.82
N ILE A 75 -4.83 1.15 9.80
CA ILE A 75 -5.57 0.92 8.56
C ILE A 75 -5.71 -0.58 8.30
N PRO A 76 -6.92 -1.08 8.05
CA PRO A 76 -7.11 -2.46 7.64
C PRO A 76 -6.67 -2.65 6.18
N VAL A 77 -5.81 -3.64 5.93
CA VAL A 77 -5.39 -4.11 4.61
C VAL A 77 -5.86 -5.54 4.44
N ALA A 78 -6.75 -5.79 3.50
CA ALA A 78 -7.30 -7.13 3.24
C ALA A 78 -6.79 -7.69 1.92
N ILE A 79 -6.26 -8.92 1.94
CA ILE A 79 -5.71 -9.59 0.76
C ILE A 79 -6.79 -10.43 0.08
N TYR A 80 -7.16 -10.04 -1.14
CA TYR A 80 -8.25 -10.57 -1.97
C TYR A 80 -7.75 -11.34 -3.20
N THR A 81 -6.51 -11.82 -3.14
CA THR A 81 -5.97 -12.72 -4.16
C THR A 81 -6.76 -14.03 -4.20
N GLU A 82 -6.57 -14.83 -5.26
CA GLU A 82 -7.23 -16.13 -5.41
C GLU A 82 -6.97 -17.08 -4.22
N ALA A 83 -5.73 -17.11 -3.71
CA ALA A 83 -5.39 -17.90 -2.51
C ALA A 83 -5.57 -17.10 -1.20
N ARG A 84 -6.22 -15.93 -1.25
CA ARG A 84 -6.65 -15.14 -0.10
C ARG A 84 -5.50 -14.72 0.84
N GLY A 85 -4.33 -14.50 0.28
CA GLY A 85 -3.11 -14.12 1.00
C GLY A 85 -2.29 -15.29 1.54
N VAL A 86 -2.72 -16.55 1.36
CA VAL A 86 -1.94 -17.74 1.76
C VAL A 86 -0.63 -17.85 0.95
N GLU A 87 -0.54 -17.16 -0.18
CA GLU A 87 0.70 -17.08 -0.96
C GLU A 87 1.80 -16.28 -0.23
N ILE A 88 1.43 -15.47 0.77
CA ILE A 88 2.37 -14.67 1.56
C ILE A 88 2.98 -15.57 2.64
N GLY A 89 4.29 -15.78 2.57
CA GLY A 89 5.02 -16.60 3.54
C GLY A 89 4.82 -16.11 4.98
N PRO A 90 4.68 -17.01 5.97
CA PRO A 90 4.46 -16.63 7.39
C PRO A 90 5.53 -15.72 7.98
N SER A 91 6.77 -15.77 7.49
CA SER A 91 7.86 -14.87 7.90
C SER A 91 7.61 -13.41 7.53
N ASN A 92 6.80 -13.17 6.51
CA ASN A 92 6.43 -11.83 6.06
C ASN A 92 5.21 -11.31 6.83
N LEU A 93 4.34 -12.18 7.35
CA LEU A 93 3.15 -11.82 8.11
C LEU A 93 3.47 -11.67 9.61
N GLN A 94 4.32 -10.70 9.95
CA GLN A 94 4.75 -10.47 11.32
C GLN A 94 4.60 -9.00 11.72
N VAL A 95 4.19 -8.77 12.97
CA VAL A 95 4.17 -7.43 13.57
C VAL A 95 5.57 -6.82 13.54
N GLY A 96 5.65 -5.55 13.15
CA GLY A 96 6.90 -4.80 12.96
C GLY A 96 7.48 -4.87 11.55
N ASN A 97 6.98 -5.75 10.68
CA ASN A 97 7.34 -5.73 9.26
C ASN A 97 6.69 -4.55 8.56
N THR A 98 7.33 -4.01 7.54
CA THR A 98 6.77 -2.95 6.69
C THR A 98 6.13 -3.56 5.44
N VAL A 99 4.92 -3.13 5.12
CA VAL A 99 4.24 -3.40 3.86
C VAL A 99 4.36 -2.17 2.96
N ALA A 100 4.73 -2.40 1.71
CA ALA A 100 4.68 -1.42 0.63
C ALA A 100 3.67 -1.90 -0.42
N ILE A 101 2.65 -1.07 -0.69
CA ILE A 101 1.56 -1.37 -1.61
C ILE A 101 1.60 -0.34 -2.74
N PHE A 102 1.98 -0.80 -3.93
CA PHE A 102 1.95 0.03 -5.13
C PHE A 102 0.50 0.28 -5.54
N TYR A 103 0.23 1.52 -5.93
CA TYR A 103 -1.09 1.94 -6.43
C TYR A 103 -2.24 1.70 -5.46
N ALA A 104 -1.97 1.79 -4.15
CA ALA A 104 -3.01 1.65 -3.14
C ALA A 104 -4.10 2.71 -3.30
N VAL A 105 -5.34 2.31 -3.01
CA VAL A 105 -6.55 3.13 -3.03
C VAL A 105 -7.41 2.81 -1.80
N LYS A 106 -8.25 3.75 -1.37
CA LYS A 106 -9.25 3.54 -0.31
C LYS A 106 -10.37 2.65 -0.84
N HIS A 107 -10.82 1.72 -0.01
CA HIS A 107 -11.91 0.81 -0.26
C HIS A 107 -12.87 0.81 0.93
N LEU A 108 -14.18 0.88 0.66
CA LEU A 108 -15.23 0.67 1.64
C LEU A 108 -15.61 -0.81 1.67
N PHE A 109 -15.32 -1.48 2.79
CA PHE A 109 -15.69 -2.88 3.01
C PHE A 109 -17.17 -3.03 3.38
N MET A 110 -17.67 -4.26 3.26
CA MET A 110 -19.07 -4.60 3.57
C MET A 110 -19.46 -4.41 5.04
N ASP A 111 -18.49 -4.44 5.95
CA ASP A 111 -18.68 -4.18 7.38
C ASP A 111 -18.62 -2.67 7.72
N MET A 112 -18.65 -1.81 6.70
CA MET A 112 -18.54 -0.36 6.77
C MET A 112 -17.18 0.17 7.20
N THR A 113 -16.16 -0.68 7.36
CA THR A 113 -14.79 -0.24 7.57
C THR A 113 -14.19 0.30 6.27
N ILE A 114 -13.28 1.26 6.38
CA ILE A 114 -12.55 1.83 5.24
C ILE A 114 -11.09 1.42 5.36
N GLY A 115 -10.51 0.91 4.29
CA GLY A 115 -9.11 0.47 4.28
C GLY A 115 -8.60 0.21 2.87
N ILE A 116 -7.67 -0.74 2.72
CA ILE A 116 -7.07 -1.10 1.44
C ILE A 116 -7.47 -2.53 1.08
N ARG A 117 -8.13 -2.71 -0.06
CA ARG A 117 -8.36 -4.02 -0.68
C ARG A 117 -7.26 -4.28 -1.69
N HIS A 118 -6.53 -5.39 -1.55
CA HIS A 118 -5.41 -5.69 -2.43
C HIS A 118 -5.57 -7.05 -3.11
N GLU A 119 -5.48 -7.08 -4.45
CA GLU A 119 -5.83 -8.26 -5.26
C GLU A 119 -4.65 -8.86 -6.03
N ASP A 120 -3.57 -8.12 -6.21
CA ASP A 120 -2.44 -8.53 -7.05
C ASP A 120 -1.10 -8.38 -6.33
N LEU A 121 -0.58 -9.50 -5.82
CA LEU A 121 0.67 -9.56 -5.05
C LEU A 121 1.90 -9.06 -5.80
N GLN A 122 1.85 -8.88 -7.12
CA GLN A 122 2.95 -8.23 -7.85
C GLN A 122 3.21 -6.80 -7.33
N TYR A 123 2.15 -6.14 -6.86
CA TYR A 123 2.15 -4.78 -6.34
C TYR A 123 2.24 -4.68 -4.81
N LEU A 124 2.44 -5.81 -4.12
CA LEU A 124 2.69 -5.84 -2.68
C LEU A 124 4.09 -6.35 -2.39
N LYS A 125 4.80 -5.63 -1.53
CA LYS A 125 6.11 -6.02 -0.98
C LYS A 125 6.05 -5.96 0.53
N VAL A 126 6.62 -6.96 1.18
CA VAL A 126 6.77 -6.98 2.64
C VAL A 126 8.26 -7.06 2.95
N ASN A 127 8.72 -6.22 3.85
CA ASN A 127 10.12 -6.14 4.26
C ASN A 127 10.25 -6.30 5.78
N MET A 128 11.30 -7.01 6.22
CA MET A 128 11.57 -7.33 7.64
C MET A 128 12.22 -6.16 8.39
N LEU A 129 11.78 -4.93 8.13
CA LEU A 129 12.31 -3.71 8.74
C LEU A 129 11.15 -2.83 9.20
N SER A 130 11.29 -2.18 10.35
CA SER A 130 10.31 -1.21 10.87
C SER A 130 10.24 0.03 9.98
N LEU A 131 9.07 0.65 9.90
CA LEU A 131 8.82 1.85 9.10
C LEU A 131 9.71 3.02 9.53
N ASN A 132 10.02 3.10 10.82
CA ASN A 132 10.89 4.17 11.35
C ASN A 132 12.30 4.15 10.73
N VAL A 133 12.80 2.99 10.32
CA VAL A 133 14.10 2.88 9.64
C VAL A 133 14.07 3.59 8.27
N PHE A 134 12.92 3.59 7.61
CA PHE A 134 12.70 4.21 6.32
C PHE A 134 12.42 5.73 6.42
N LEU A 135 11.92 6.19 7.56
CA LEU A 135 11.53 7.59 7.77
C LEU A 135 12.59 8.46 8.47
N CYS A 136 13.73 7.91 8.88
CA CYS A 136 14.84 8.66 9.50
C CYS A 136 15.42 9.73 8.55
#